data_AF-A0A9D1HZS8-F1
#
_entry.id   AF-A0A9D1HZS8-F1
#
_cell.length_a   1.000
_cell.length_b   1.000
_cell.length_c   1.000
_cell.angle_alpha   90.00
_cell.angle_beta   90.00
_cell.angle_gamma   90.00
#
_symmetry.space_group_name_H-M   'P 1'
#
loop_
_entity.id
_entity.type
_entity.pdbx_description
1 polymer ?
#
loop_
_entity_poly.entity_id
_entity_poly.type
_entity_poly.pdbx_seq_one_letter_code
_entity_poly.pdbx_strand_id
1 'polypeptide(L)'
;MKYVFMVLVMLFIVGLGIYMLVTGNYHLLHSYHYATTPEAERPQLAKETGVCLIVCGLSTGLLITDHSVLTILGLIFFIASIGAMLACIVHHNGALFSFATTSSIQNEHHSTRFSFRTALVGIVLVVVFVAFSAPAVYMMATGDPRLLHSYHYEHVSAQAMPAFTFWEGFCMLGLSIGGAITALGGIVLYANPQKRVGKMLCGLGVLIFVASLAGMLLVIQYFNGSIMGSA
;
A
#
# COMPACT_ATOMS: atom_id res chain seq x y z
N MET A 1 5.17 7.30 -26.17
CA MET A 1 4.29 6.16 -25.79
C MET A 1 4.14 5.98 -24.28
N LYS A 2 5.24 5.98 -23.49
CA LYS A 2 5.18 5.79 -22.02
C LYS A 2 4.27 6.80 -21.29
N TYR A 3 4.37 8.09 -21.61
CA TYR A 3 3.52 9.14 -21.00
C TYR A 3 2.04 9.01 -21.34
N VAL A 4 1.71 8.59 -22.57
CA VAL A 4 0.32 8.38 -22.99
C VAL A 4 -0.32 7.26 -22.17
N PHE A 5 0.40 6.16 -21.96
CA PHE A 5 -0.07 5.06 -21.12
C PHE A 5 -0.30 5.51 -19.67
N MET A 6 0.64 6.26 -19.08
CA MET A 6 0.49 6.75 -17.70
C MET A 6 -0.66 7.75 -17.54
N VAL A 7 -0.87 8.64 -18.50
CA VAL A 7 -2.03 9.55 -18.51
C VAL A 7 -3.34 8.77 -18.64
N LEU A 8 -3.39 7.70 -19.44
CA LEU A 8 -4.57 6.85 -19.52
C LEU A 8 -4.85 6.10 -18.21
N VAL A 9 -3.81 5.59 -17.54
CA VAL A 9 -3.94 4.98 -16.20
C VAL A 9 -4.43 6.00 -15.17
N MET A 10 -3.87 7.22 -15.19
CA MET A 10 -4.29 8.34 -14.34
C MET A 10 -5.78 8.64 -14.54
N LEU A 11 -6.22 8.85 -15.78
CA LEU A 11 -7.61 9.14 -16.12
C LEU A 11 -8.55 8.00 -15.74
N PHE A 12 -8.11 6.75 -15.90
CA PHE A 12 -8.88 5.58 -15.50
C PHE A 12 -9.09 5.52 -13.99
N ILE A 13 -8.02 5.72 -13.19
CA ILE A 13 -8.09 5.75 -11.72
C ILE A 13 -9.01 6.88 -11.25
N VAL A 14 -8.86 8.08 -11.82
CA VAL A 14 -9.75 9.22 -11.54
C VAL A 14 -11.20 8.89 -11.90
N GLY A 15 -11.44 8.29 -13.07
CA GLY A 15 -12.77 7.89 -13.52
C GLY A 15 -13.44 6.89 -12.58
N LEU A 16 -12.70 5.89 -12.10
CA LEU A 16 -13.19 4.95 -11.08
C LEU A 16 -13.56 5.68 -9.79
N GLY A 17 -12.70 6.59 -9.32
CA GLY A 17 -12.96 7.37 -8.12
C GLY A 17 -14.19 8.27 -8.24
N ILE A 18 -14.37 8.95 -9.38
CA ILE A 18 -15.57 9.75 -9.68
C ILE A 18 -16.81 8.86 -9.68
N TYR A 19 -16.74 7.70 -10.33
CA TYR A 19 -17.87 6.77 -10.36
C TYR A 19 -18.27 6.32 -8.95
N MET A 20 -17.30 5.95 -8.09
CA MET A 20 -17.57 5.59 -6.69
C MET A 20 -18.16 6.76 -5.90
N LEU A 21 -17.62 7.97 -6.08
CA LEU A 21 -18.09 9.19 -5.43
C LEU A 21 -19.53 9.54 -5.81
N VAL A 22 -19.88 9.43 -7.08
CA VAL A 22 -21.22 9.79 -7.58
C VAL A 22 -22.25 8.71 -7.24
N THR A 23 -21.91 7.44 -7.45
CA THR A 23 -22.88 6.34 -7.36
C THR A 23 -22.94 5.70 -5.98
N GLY A 24 -21.90 5.86 -5.15
CA GLY A 24 -21.75 5.08 -3.92
C GLY A 24 -21.54 3.59 -4.17
N ASN A 25 -21.18 3.19 -5.40
CA ASN A 25 -20.99 1.79 -5.74
C ASN A 25 -19.68 1.26 -5.16
N TYR A 26 -19.79 0.49 -4.08
CA TYR A 26 -18.66 -0.12 -3.37
C TYR A 26 -18.07 -1.35 -4.06
N HIS A 27 -18.69 -1.89 -5.13
CA HIS A 27 -18.20 -3.09 -5.81
C HIS A 27 -16.91 -2.87 -6.61
N LEU A 28 -16.48 -1.61 -6.78
CA LEU A 28 -15.17 -1.29 -7.35
C LEU A 28 -14.03 -1.42 -6.33
N LEU A 29 -14.34 -1.42 -5.03
CA LEU A 29 -13.38 -1.82 -4.01
C LEU A 29 -13.19 -3.34 -4.09
N HIS A 30 -12.02 -3.82 -3.72
CA HIS A 30 -11.88 -5.25 -3.47
C HIS A 30 -12.87 -5.70 -2.39
N SER A 31 -13.48 -6.88 -2.59
CA SER A 31 -14.60 -7.36 -1.77
C SER A 31 -14.32 -7.40 -0.27
N TYR A 32 -13.06 -7.62 0.11
CA TYR A 32 -12.64 -7.63 1.52
C TYR A 32 -12.66 -6.24 2.18
N HIS A 33 -12.53 -5.15 1.43
CA HIS A 33 -12.57 -3.80 1.97
C HIS A 33 -13.95 -3.38 2.50
N TYR A 34 -15.03 -4.02 2.04
CA TYR A 34 -16.40 -3.72 2.49
C TYR A 34 -17.13 -4.91 3.11
N ALA A 35 -16.52 -6.11 3.15
CA ALA A 35 -17.16 -7.33 3.64
C ALA A 35 -17.65 -7.21 5.08
N THR A 36 -16.85 -6.58 5.95
CA THR A 36 -17.13 -6.37 7.37
C THR A 36 -17.75 -4.99 7.67
N THR A 37 -17.92 -4.14 6.65
CA THR A 37 -18.59 -2.85 6.75
C THR A 37 -20.12 -3.05 6.80
N PRO A 38 -20.83 -2.43 7.75
CA PRO A 38 -22.30 -2.46 7.80
C PRO A 38 -22.92 -2.01 6.48
N GLU A 39 -23.98 -2.69 6.01
CA GLU A 39 -24.55 -2.43 4.67
C GLU A 39 -24.93 -0.98 4.45
N ALA A 40 -25.49 -0.33 5.48
CA ALA A 40 -25.89 1.08 5.45
C ALA A 40 -24.70 2.04 5.26
N GLU A 41 -23.49 1.65 5.65
CA GLU A 41 -22.28 2.49 5.56
C GLU A 41 -21.48 2.25 4.27
N ARG A 42 -21.69 1.11 3.58
CA ARG A 42 -20.94 0.77 2.37
C ARG A 42 -21.00 1.84 1.27
N PRO A 43 -22.14 2.50 1.01
CA PRO A 43 -22.17 3.59 0.03
C PRO A 43 -21.33 4.79 0.45
N GLN A 44 -21.27 5.11 1.74
CA GLN A 44 -20.46 6.22 2.25
C GLN A 44 -18.96 5.88 2.18
N LEU A 45 -18.58 4.65 2.56
CA LEU A 45 -17.23 4.13 2.37
C LEU A 45 -16.77 4.26 0.92
N ALA A 46 -17.63 3.89 -0.05
CA ALA A 46 -17.32 4.03 -1.48
C ALA A 46 -17.08 5.49 -1.87
N LYS A 47 -17.85 6.43 -1.35
CA LYS A 47 -17.67 7.85 -1.66
C LYS A 47 -16.35 8.38 -1.13
N GLU A 48 -16.03 8.10 0.12
CA GLU A 48 -14.81 8.59 0.76
C GLU A 48 -13.55 7.97 0.14
N THR A 49 -13.57 6.65 -0.09
CA THR A 49 -12.48 5.97 -0.80
C THR A 49 -12.40 6.41 -2.26
N GLY A 50 -13.53 6.75 -2.90
CA GLY A 50 -13.59 7.35 -4.22
C GLY A 50 -12.88 8.71 -4.30
N VAL A 51 -13.09 9.60 -3.33
CA VAL A 51 -12.33 10.86 -3.21
C VAL A 51 -10.84 10.57 -3.11
N CYS A 52 -10.46 9.64 -2.24
CA CYS A 52 -9.05 9.25 -2.09
C CYS A 52 -8.48 8.70 -3.40
N LEU A 53 -9.26 7.94 -4.16
CA LEU A 53 -8.84 7.37 -5.45
C LEU A 53 -8.67 8.45 -6.52
N ILE A 54 -9.53 9.48 -6.54
CA ILE A 54 -9.36 10.67 -7.40
C ILE A 54 -8.04 11.36 -7.09
N VAL A 55 -7.78 11.66 -5.81
CA VAL A 55 -6.54 12.31 -5.38
C VAL A 55 -5.34 11.45 -5.74
N CYS A 56 -5.40 10.13 -5.53
CA CYS A 56 -4.37 9.18 -5.92
C CYS A 56 -4.08 9.23 -7.43
N GLY A 57 -5.14 9.21 -8.25
CA GLY A 57 -5.02 9.34 -9.70
C GLY A 57 -4.39 10.68 -10.11
N LEU A 58 -4.86 11.82 -9.61
CA LEU A 58 -4.24 13.12 -9.92
C LEU A 58 -2.76 13.18 -9.49
N SER A 59 -2.44 12.55 -8.36
CA SER A 59 -1.08 12.48 -7.83
C SER A 59 -0.14 11.71 -8.76
N THR A 60 -0.58 10.62 -9.39
CA THR A 60 0.24 9.93 -10.39
C THR A 60 0.50 10.79 -11.62
N GLY A 61 -0.44 11.65 -12.00
CA GLY A 61 -0.24 12.67 -13.03
C GLY A 61 0.82 13.72 -12.66
N LEU A 62 0.89 14.11 -11.39
CA LEU A 62 1.90 15.04 -10.88
C LEU A 62 3.29 14.39 -10.76
N LEU A 63 3.35 13.08 -10.50
CA LEU A 63 4.60 12.33 -10.41
C LEU A 63 5.32 12.15 -11.75
N ILE A 64 4.60 12.27 -12.88
CA ILE A 64 5.17 12.11 -14.23
C ILE A 64 5.60 13.43 -14.87
N THR A 65 5.54 14.55 -14.15
CA THR A 65 5.98 15.85 -14.69
C THR A 65 7.48 16.03 -14.55
N ASP A 66 8.08 16.85 -15.42
CA ASP A 66 9.49 17.24 -15.32
C ASP A 66 9.74 18.36 -14.30
N HIS A 67 8.70 18.84 -13.62
CA HIS A 67 8.80 19.94 -12.66
C HIS A 67 8.92 19.40 -11.23
N SER A 68 10.12 19.53 -10.64
CA SER A 68 10.46 19.02 -9.31
C SER A 68 9.44 19.39 -8.21
N VAL A 69 8.92 20.62 -8.21
CA VAL A 69 7.90 21.08 -7.25
C VAL A 69 6.59 20.29 -7.42
N LEU A 70 6.15 20.06 -8.66
CA LEU A 70 4.92 19.30 -8.93
C LEU A 70 5.10 17.83 -8.58
N THR A 71 6.28 17.26 -8.83
CA THR A 71 6.61 15.88 -8.44
C THR A 71 6.58 15.70 -6.93
N ILE A 72 7.12 16.65 -6.15
CA ILE A 72 7.05 16.62 -4.68
C ILE A 72 5.60 16.74 -4.20
N LEU A 73 4.80 17.62 -4.79
CA LEU A 73 3.37 17.74 -4.46
C LEU A 73 2.61 16.46 -4.80
N GLY A 74 2.90 15.86 -5.96
CA GLY A 74 2.37 14.57 -6.38
C GLY A 74 2.69 13.48 -5.37
N LEU A 75 3.93 13.43 -4.90
CA LEU A 75 4.35 12.47 -3.87
C LEU A 75 3.57 12.64 -2.56
N ILE A 76 3.45 13.88 -2.06
CA ILE A 76 2.72 14.19 -0.82
C ILE A 76 1.25 13.76 -0.96
N PHE A 77 0.59 14.14 -2.05
CA PHE A 77 -0.81 13.79 -2.27
C PHE A 77 -1.01 12.29 -2.51
N PHE A 78 -0.07 11.62 -3.19
CA PHE A 78 -0.13 10.17 -3.41
C PHE A 78 -0.12 9.44 -2.06
N ILE A 79 0.84 9.77 -1.20
CA ILE A 79 0.97 9.16 0.13
C ILE A 79 -0.24 9.49 1.00
N ALA A 80 -0.66 10.77 1.04
CA ALA A 80 -1.80 11.21 1.82
C ALA A 80 -3.09 10.51 1.37
N SER A 81 -3.29 10.33 0.06
CA SER A 81 -4.45 9.67 -0.50
C SER A 81 -4.53 8.19 -0.16
N ILE A 82 -3.39 7.47 -0.21
CA ILE A 82 -3.33 6.07 0.21
C ILE A 82 -3.62 5.97 1.71
N GLY A 83 -2.96 6.79 2.53
CA GLY A 83 -3.19 6.80 3.98
C GLY A 83 -4.65 7.09 4.34
N ALA A 84 -5.26 8.10 3.70
CA ALA A 84 -6.66 8.45 3.89
C ALA A 84 -7.60 7.32 3.43
N MET A 85 -7.32 6.67 2.30
CA MET A 85 -8.12 5.54 1.81
C MET A 85 -8.11 4.38 2.81
N LEU A 86 -6.93 4.01 3.33
CA LEU A 86 -6.79 2.98 4.35
C LEU A 86 -7.53 3.39 5.64
N ALA A 87 -7.46 4.65 6.04
CA ALA A 87 -8.15 5.18 7.21
C ALA A 87 -9.68 5.11 7.05
N CYS A 88 -10.22 5.50 5.90
CA CYS A 88 -11.65 5.38 5.59
C CYS A 88 -12.12 3.92 5.66
N ILE A 89 -11.35 2.99 5.10
CA ILE A 89 -11.65 1.55 5.17
C ILE A 89 -11.71 1.09 6.63
N VAL A 90 -10.70 1.42 7.45
CA VAL A 90 -10.69 1.04 8.88
C VAL A 90 -11.81 1.74 9.67
N HIS A 91 -12.10 3.01 9.36
CA HIS A 91 -13.16 3.79 10.01
C HIS A 91 -14.52 3.13 9.85
N HIS A 92 -14.84 2.67 8.64
CA HIS A 92 -16.07 1.94 8.31
C HIS A 92 -15.99 0.44 8.59
N ASN A 93 -15.07 0.00 9.47
CA ASN A 93 -14.87 -1.41 9.83
C ASN A 93 -14.61 -2.36 8.65
N GLY A 94 -14.06 -1.85 7.55
CA GLY A 94 -13.57 -2.63 6.42
C GLY A 94 -12.23 -3.31 6.70
N ALA A 95 -11.91 -4.38 5.97
CA ALA A 95 -10.64 -5.08 6.13
C ALA A 95 -9.58 -4.54 5.15
N LEU A 96 -8.33 -4.40 5.59
CA LEU A 96 -7.22 -4.03 4.71
C LEU A 96 -6.64 -5.21 3.92
N PHE A 97 -6.97 -6.44 4.34
CA PHE A 97 -6.57 -7.68 3.71
C PHE A 97 -7.74 -8.64 3.64
N SER A 98 -7.72 -9.53 2.65
CA SER A 98 -8.73 -10.58 2.51
C SER A 98 -8.48 -11.73 3.49
N PHE A 99 -9.41 -11.90 4.42
CA PHE A 99 -9.63 -13.13 5.17
C PHE A 99 -11.05 -13.58 4.85
N ALA A 100 -11.24 -14.37 3.78
CA ALA A 100 -12.56 -14.66 3.23
C ALA A 100 -13.49 -15.32 4.27
N THR A 101 -14.55 -14.63 4.65
CA THR A 101 -15.71 -15.18 5.34
C THR A 101 -16.47 -16.09 4.39
N THR A 102 -16.51 -17.39 4.71
CA THR A 102 -17.72 -18.17 4.43
C THR A 102 -18.85 -17.62 5.28
N SER A 103 -20.02 -17.46 4.67
CA SER A 103 -21.28 -17.01 5.25
C SER A 103 -21.58 -17.66 6.60
N SER A 104 -22.22 -16.91 7.49
CA SER A 104 -22.71 -17.40 8.78
C SER A 104 -23.63 -18.61 8.60
N ILE A 105 -23.14 -19.80 8.93
CA ILE A 105 -23.99 -20.88 9.41
C ILE A 105 -23.81 -20.89 10.93
N GLN A 106 -24.90 -20.55 11.62
CA GLN A 106 -25.04 -20.73 13.06
C GLN A 106 -24.65 -22.17 13.43
N ASN A 107 -23.90 -22.29 14.53
CA ASN A 107 -23.65 -23.52 15.29
C ASN A 107 -23.09 -24.71 14.50
N GLU A 108 -21.80 -25.00 14.71
CA GLU A 108 -21.39 -26.26 15.36
C GLU A 108 -19.85 -26.30 15.52
N HIS A 109 -19.41 -26.69 16.71
CA HIS A 109 -18.06 -27.08 17.09
C HIS A 109 -16.89 -26.21 16.58
N HIS A 110 -16.36 -25.36 17.47
CA HIS A 110 -15.00 -24.82 17.36
C HIS A 110 -13.97 -25.97 17.33
N SER A 111 -13.71 -26.48 16.13
CA SER A 111 -12.56 -27.30 15.79
C SER A 111 -11.47 -26.37 15.30
N THR A 112 -10.38 -26.28 16.05
CA THR A 112 -9.15 -25.55 15.73
C THR A 112 -8.42 -26.17 14.54
N ARG A 113 -9.05 -26.22 13.37
CA ARG A 113 -8.39 -26.66 12.13
C ARG A 113 -7.85 -25.43 11.40
N PHE A 114 -6.53 -25.34 11.38
CA PHE A 114 -5.77 -24.44 10.53
C PHE A 114 -6.27 -24.57 9.08
N SER A 115 -7.01 -23.59 8.60
CA SER A 115 -7.63 -23.63 7.27
C SER A 115 -6.55 -23.48 6.20
N PHE A 116 -6.67 -24.25 5.11
CA PHE A 116 -5.83 -24.09 3.91
C PHE A 116 -5.75 -22.63 3.43
N ARG A 117 -6.80 -21.84 3.66
CA ARG A 117 -6.86 -20.41 3.32
C ARG A 117 -5.98 -19.55 4.24
N THR A 118 -5.96 -19.84 5.54
CA THR A 118 -5.06 -19.17 6.50
C THR A 118 -3.61 -19.53 6.21
N ALA A 119 -3.36 -20.79 5.83
CA ALA A 119 -2.05 -21.23 5.35
C ALA A 119 -1.61 -20.47 4.10
N LEU A 120 -2.51 -20.32 3.11
CA LEU A 120 -2.23 -19.60 1.86
C LEU A 120 -1.94 -18.11 2.09
N VAL A 121 -2.74 -17.42 2.91
CA VAL A 121 -2.49 -16.01 3.26
C VAL A 121 -1.17 -15.87 4.01
N GLY A 122 -0.86 -16.78 4.94
CA GLY A 122 0.44 -16.83 5.60
C GLY A 122 1.60 -17.03 4.61
N ILE A 123 1.45 -17.93 3.64
CA ILE A 123 2.45 -18.16 2.58
C ILE A 123 2.63 -16.91 1.72
N VAL A 124 1.56 -16.27 1.28
CA VAL A 124 1.64 -15.03 0.47
C VAL A 124 2.31 -13.91 1.27
N LEU A 125 1.98 -13.75 2.56
CA LEU A 125 2.64 -12.77 3.43
C LEU A 125 4.12 -13.08 3.60
N VAL A 126 4.50 -14.35 3.78
CA VAL A 126 5.91 -14.76 3.84
C VAL A 126 6.62 -14.49 2.51
N VAL A 127 5.99 -14.78 1.37
CA VAL A 127 6.57 -14.50 0.04
C VAL A 127 6.75 -13.01 -0.17
N VAL A 128 5.76 -12.18 0.17
CA VAL A 128 5.85 -10.71 0.09
C VAL A 128 6.92 -10.20 1.05
N PHE A 129 6.96 -10.71 2.28
CA PHE A 129 7.98 -10.34 3.27
C PHE A 129 9.38 -10.68 2.78
N VAL A 130 9.60 -11.87 2.22
CA VAL A 130 10.88 -12.29 1.64
C VAL A 130 11.21 -11.45 0.40
N ALA A 131 10.23 -11.15 -0.45
CA ALA A 131 10.42 -10.36 -1.67
C ALA A 131 10.84 -8.91 -1.40
N PHE A 132 10.42 -8.31 -0.28
CA PHE A 132 10.89 -6.98 0.13
C PHE A 132 12.15 -7.03 1.01
N SER A 133 12.22 -7.97 1.96
CA SER A 133 13.32 -8.05 2.92
C SER A 133 14.62 -8.58 2.30
N ALA A 134 14.57 -9.52 1.37
CA ALA A 134 15.79 -10.10 0.79
C ALA A 134 16.57 -9.10 -0.09
N PRO A 135 15.93 -8.35 -1.02
CA PRO A 135 16.61 -7.28 -1.75
C PRO A 135 17.13 -6.18 -0.82
N ALA A 136 16.35 -5.83 0.21
CA ALA A 136 16.71 -4.81 1.18
C ALA A 136 17.99 -5.17 1.95
N VAL A 137 18.04 -6.38 2.55
CA VAL A 137 19.22 -6.86 3.27
C VAL A 137 20.42 -6.98 2.35
N TYR A 138 20.22 -7.47 1.12
CA TYR A 138 21.28 -7.55 0.11
C TYR A 138 21.88 -6.17 -0.17
N MET A 139 21.05 -5.18 -0.50
CA MET A 139 21.48 -3.81 -0.82
C MET A 139 22.21 -3.14 0.34
N MET A 140 21.72 -3.32 1.56
CA MET A 140 22.36 -2.79 2.77
C MET A 140 23.72 -3.45 3.05
N ALA A 141 23.87 -4.74 2.74
CA ALA A 141 25.08 -5.49 3.02
C ALA A 141 26.16 -5.32 1.95
N THR A 142 25.77 -5.20 0.68
CA THR A 142 26.71 -5.24 -0.46
C THR A 142 26.97 -3.86 -1.07
N GLY A 143 26.09 -2.89 -0.85
CA GLY A 143 26.15 -1.63 -1.59
C GLY A 143 25.69 -1.74 -3.05
N ASP A 144 25.12 -2.88 -3.47
CA ASP A 144 24.75 -3.15 -4.85
C ASP A 144 23.23 -2.90 -5.09
N PRO A 145 22.85 -1.92 -5.94
CA PRO A 145 21.46 -1.56 -6.20
C PRO A 145 20.77 -2.44 -7.26
N ARG A 146 21.42 -3.44 -7.85
CA ARG A 146 20.91 -4.20 -9.03
C ARG A 146 19.54 -4.87 -8.86
N LEU A 147 19.08 -5.04 -7.62
CA LEU A 147 17.74 -5.58 -7.34
C LEU A 147 16.63 -4.52 -7.37
N LEU A 148 17.00 -3.24 -7.50
CA LEU A 148 16.10 -2.15 -7.86
C LEU A 148 15.97 -2.06 -9.38
N HIS A 149 14.94 -1.34 -9.83
CA HIS A 149 14.92 -0.87 -11.20
C HIS A 149 16.08 0.10 -11.48
N SER A 150 16.73 -0.05 -12.63
CA SER A 150 17.94 0.70 -12.98
C SER A 150 17.78 2.22 -12.92
N TYR A 151 16.58 2.72 -13.26
CA TYR A 151 16.29 4.15 -13.24
C TYR A 151 16.28 4.77 -11.83
N HIS A 152 16.13 3.97 -10.76
CA HIS A 152 16.20 4.47 -9.39
C HIS A 152 17.61 4.90 -9.00
N TYR A 153 18.65 4.43 -9.70
CA TYR A 153 20.04 4.67 -9.32
C TYR A 153 20.95 5.09 -10.48
N GLU A 154 20.41 5.28 -11.67
CA GLU A 154 21.16 5.61 -12.89
C GLU A 154 22.03 6.88 -12.75
N HIS A 155 21.52 7.90 -12.05
CA HIS A 155 22.24 9.16 -11.84
C HIS A 155 22.82 9.32 -10.42
N VAL A 156 22.79 8.24 -9.61
CA VAL A 156 23.42 8.23 -8.28
C VAL A 156 24.93 8.12 -8.47
N SER A 157 25.69 9.03 -7.85
CA SER A 157 27.15 9.00 -7.99
C SER A 157 27.74 7.74 -7.34
N ALA A 158 28.85 7.23 -7.88
CA ALA A 158 29.53 6.06 -7.35
C ALA A 158 29.93 6.22 -5.86
N GLN A 159 30.27 7.44 -5.45
CA GLN A 159 30.61 7.76 -4.06
C GLN A 159 29.39 7.72 -3.13
N ALA A 160 28.21 8.09 -3.62
CA ALA A 160 26.98 8.11 -2.84
C ALA A 160 26.23 6.77 -2.84
N MET A 161 26.59 5.85 -3.76
CA MET A 161 25.93 4.56 -3.94
C MET A 161 25.79 3.73 -2.66
N PRO A 162 26.84 3.56 -1.81
CA PRO A 162 26.70 2.76 -0.59
C PRO A 162 25.69 3.35 0.41
N ALA A 163 25.60 4.67 0.49
CA ALA A 163 24.63 5.34 1.36
C ALA A 163 23.21 5.23 0.79
N PHE A 164 23.06 5.41 -0.53
CA PHE A 164 21.79 5.23 -1.23
C PHE A 164 21.22 3.83 -1.00
N THR A 165 21.99 2.77 -1.28
CA THR A 165 21.52 1.38 -1.13
C THR A 165 21.21 1.02 0.31
N PHE A 166 21.95 1.57 1.28
CA PHE A 166 21.66 1.38 2.70
C PHE A 166 20.30 1.99 3.07
N TRP A 167 20.06 3.25 2.71
CA TRP A 167 18.82 3.94 3.07
C TRP A 167 17.60 3.42 2.30
N GLU A 168 17.76 3.08 1.02
CA GLU A 168 16.72 2.41 0.24
C GLU A 168 16.37 1.06 0.85
N GLY A 169 17.37 0.23 1.13
CA GLY A 169 17.16 -1.07 1.77
C GLY A 169 16.51 -0.91 3.15
N PHE A 170 16.90 0.08 3.94
CA PHE A 170 16.27 0.35 5.24
C PHE A 170 14.77 0.67 5.09
N CYS A 171 14.41 1.49 4.10
CA CYS A 171 13.02 1.80 3.79
C CYS A 171 12.25 0.59 3.27
N MET A 172 12.85 -0.24 2.41
CA MET A 172 12.24 -1.49 1.94
C MET A 172 12.00 -2.50 3.08
N LEU A 173 12.92 -2.61 4.04
CA LEU A 173 12.71 -3.40 5.27
C LEU A 173 11.55 -2.84 6.08
N GLY A 174 11.47 -1.51 6.22
CA GLY A 174 10.37 -0.85 6.90
C GLY A 174 9.00 -1.13 6.24
N LEU A 175 8.91 -1.13 4.91
CA LEU A 175 7.71 -1.55 4.16
C LEU A 175 7.30 -2.99 4.52
N SER A 176 8.28 -3.90 4.54
CA SER A 176 8.08 -5.31 4.88
C SER A 176 7.57 -5.49 6.32
N ILE A 177 8.20 -4.80 7.29
CA ILE A 177 7.82 -4.83 8.71
C ILE A 177 6.44 -4.20 8.91
N GLY A 178 6.19 -3.04 8.32
CA GLY A 178 4.89 -2.36 8.39
C GLY A 178 3.77 -3.24 7.85
N GLY A 179 3.97 -3.84 6.68
CA GLY A 179 3.03 -4.80 6.09
C GLY A 179 2.77 -6.02 6.99
N ALA A 180 3.82 -6.60 7.58
CA ALA A 180 3.70 -7.73 8.50
C ALA A 180 2.90 -7.38 9.77
N ILE A 181 3.16 -6.20 10.36
CA ILE A 181 2.44 -5.71 11.55
C ILE A 181 0.96 -5.47 11.21
N THR A 182 0.65 -4.85 10.06
CA THR A 182 -0.74 -4.65 9.64
C THR A 182 -1.43 -5.99 9.40
N ALA A 183 -0.76 -6.97 8.81
CA ALA A 183 -1.31 -8.30 8.59
C ALA A 183 -1.61 -9.03 9.92
N LEU A 184 -0.71 -8.95 10.90
CA LEU A 184 -0.95 -9.45 12.26
C LEU A 184 -2.16 -8.77 12.91
N GLY A 185 -2.28 -7.45 12.77
CA GLY A 185 -3.46 -6.70 13.21
C GLY A 185 -4.75 -7.20 12.55
N GLY A 186 -4.70 -7.47 11.25
CA GLY A 186 -5.79 -8.05 10.48
C GLY A 186 -6.21 -9.44 11.00
N ILE A 187 -5.25 -10.32 11.32
CA ILE A 187 -5.53 -11.64 11.92
C ILE A 187 -6.23 -11.50 13.28
N VAL A 188 -5.77 -10.55 14.12
CA VAL A 188 -6.38 -10.28 15.43
C VAL A 188 -7.82 -9.78 15.28
N LEU A 189 -8.07 -8.86 14.33
CA LEU A 189 -9.40 -8.34 14.05
C LEU A 189 -10.32 -9.38 13.40
N TYR A 190 -9.77 -10.29 12.60
CA TYR A 190 -10.54 -11.41 12.04
C TYR A 190 -11.04 -12.34 13.13
N ALA A 191 -10.21 -12.67 14.13
CA ALA A 191 -10.61 -13.48 15.26
C ALA A 191 -11.57 -12.74 16.21
N ASN A 192 -11.43 -11.43 16.35
CA ASN A 192 -12.33 -10.59 17.16
C ASN A 192 -12.30 -9.12 16.66
N PRO A 193 -13.34 -8.68 15.92
CA PRO A 193 -13.37 -7.35 15.30
C PRO A 193 -13.35 -6.17 16.28
N GLN A 194 -13.77 -6.39 17.53
CA GLN A 194 -13.79 -5.35 18.56
C GLN A 194 -12.47 -5.23 19.33
N LYS A 195 -11.50 -6.10 19.06
CA LYS A 195 -10.26 -6.16 19.83
C LYS A 195 -9.37 -4.96 19.52
N ARG A 196 -9.25 -4.04 20.48
CA ARG A 196 -8.45 -2.80 20.38
C ARG A 196 -7.02 -3.04 19.92
N VAL A 197 -6.40 -4.12 20.37
CA VAL A 197 -5.04 -4.51 19.97
C VAL A 197 -4.92 -4.70 18.46
N GLY A 198 -5.92 -5.28 17.81
CA GLY A 198 -5.92 -5.44 16.35
C GLY A 198 -5.97 -4.10 15.61
N LYS A 199 -6.78 -3.16 16.10
CA LYS A 199 -6.84 -1.78 15.56
C LYS A 199 -5.52 -1.04 15.75
N MET A 200 -4.90 -1.18 16.93
CA MET A 200 -3.59 -0.58 17.23
C MET A 200 -2.49 -1.13 16.32
N LEU A 201 -2.45 -2.46 16.12
CA LEU A 201 -1.50 -3.10 15.21
C LEU A 201 -1.70 -2.64 13.77
N CYS A 202 -2.93 -2.60 13.28
CA CYS A 202 -3.22 -2.06 11.94
C CYS A 202 -2.75 -0.60 11.80
N GLY A 203 -3.06 0.25 12.78
CA GLY A 203 -2.62 1.65 12.77
C GLY A 203 -1.10 1.81 12.77
N LEU A 204 -0.41 1.06 13.64
CA LEU A 204 1.06 1.08 13.71
C LEU A 204 1.71 0.56 12.43
N GLY A 205 1.22 -0.56 11.90
CA GLY A 205 1.74 -1.15 10.67
C GLY A 205 1.54 -0.22 9.47
N VAL A 206 0.38 0.42 9.35
CA VAL A 206 0.12 1.44 8.32
C VAL A 206 1.04 2.64 8.49
N LEU A 207 1.25 3.12 9.71
CA LEU A 207 2.15 4.24 9.98
C LEU A 207 3.58 3.92 9.53
N ILE A 208 4.11 2.75 9.91
CA ILE A 208 5.45 2.30 9.51
C ILE A 208 5.51 2.15 7.99
N PHE A 209 4.54 1.47 7.38
CA PHE A 209 4.49 1.27 5.94
C PHE A 209 4.50 2.58 5.16
N VAL A 210 3.67 3.54 5.58
CA VAL A 210 3.57 4.86 4.94
C VAL A 210 4.86 5.67 5.13
N ALA A 211 5.42 5.67 6.34
CA ALA A 211 6.68 6.36 6.61
C ALA A 211 7.85 5.76 5.81
N SER A 212 7.87 4.44 5.67
CA SER A 212 8.87 3.72 4.88
C SER A 212 8.71 3.94 3.39
N LEU A 213 7.48 3.95 2.88
CA LEU A 213 7.21 4.32 1.48
C LEU A 213 7.69 5.75 1.19
N ALA A 214 7.36 6.68 2.08
CA ALA A 214 7.81 8.07 1.97
C ALA A 214 9.34 8.17 1.99
N GLY A 215 9.98 7.47 2.93
CA GLY A 215 11.43 7.40 3.04
C GLY A 215 12.08 6.91 1.75
N MET A 216 11.60 5.80 1.19
CA MET A 216 12.10 5.22 -0.07
C MET A 216 12.01 6.24 -1.22
N LEU A 217 10.84 6.86 -1.40
CA LEU A 217 10.64 7.82 -2.49
C LEU A 217 11.49 9.09 -2.31
N LEU A 218 11.71 9.53 -1.07
CA LEU A 218 12.58 10.67 -0.76
C LEU A 218 14.07 10.34 -0.89
N VAL A 219 14.51 9.13 -0.50
CA VAL A 219 15.90 8.69 -0.61
C VAL A 219 16.30 8.60 -2.08
N ILE A 220 15.45 8.02 -2.94
CA ILE A 220 15.64 8.04 -4.41
C ILE A 220 15.89 9.46 -4.90
N GLN A 221 15.03 10.42 -4.56
CA GLN A 221 15.18 11.81 -5.01
C GLN A 221 16.41 12.50 -4.43
N TYR A 222 16.69 12.29 -3.13
CA TYR A 222 17.83 12.90 -2.43
C TYR A 222 19.17 12.51 -3.06
N PHE A 223 19.29 11.26 -3.50
CA PHE A 223 20.49 10.76 -4.18
C PHE A 223 20.48 10.96 -5.71
N ASN A 224 19.56 11.76 -6.24
CA ASN A 224 19.40 12.07 -7.67
C ASN A 224 18.91 10.88 -8.53
N GLY A 225 18.28 9.88 -7.93
CA GLY A 225 17.59 8.79 -8.63
C GLY A 225 16.24 9.20 -9.23
N SER A 226 15.68 8.39 -10.13
CA SER A 226 14.35 8.61 -10.72
C SER A 226 13.30 7.67 -10.13
N ILE A 227 12.07 8.14 -9.95
CA ILE A 227 10.95 7.30 -9.46
C ILE A 227 10.23 6.58 -10.61
N MET A 228 10.31 7.07 -11.86
CA MET A 228 9.54 6.52 -13.00
C MET A 228 10.32 6.35 -14.31
N GLY A 229 11.66 6.45 -14.28
CA GLY A 229 12.49 6.46 -15.49
C GLY A 229 12.73 7.88 -16.00
N SER A 230 13.92 8.13 -16.56
CA SER A 230 14.21 9.33 -17.34
C SER A 230 13.48 9.27 -18.69
N ALA A 231 13.09 10.45 -19.18
CA ALA A 231 12.73 10.68 -20.59
C ALA A 231 13.95 10.49 -21.48
#